data_AF-A0A497KFS7-F1
#
_entry.id   AF-A0A497KFS7-F1
#
_cell.length_a   1.000
_cell.length_b   1.000
_cell.length_c   1.000
_cell.angle_alpha   90.00
_cell.angle_beta   90.00
_cell.angle_gamma   90.00
#
_symmetry.space_group_name_H-M   'P 1'
#
loop_
_entity.id
_entity.type
_entity.pdbx_description
1 polymer ?
#
loop_
_entity_poly.entity_id
_entity_poly.type
_entity_poly.pdbx_seq_one_letter_code
_entity_poly.pdbx_strand_id
1 'polypeptide(L)' 'MPQKTGTPKTVLLATRVTPRIRDIVVQMASREGLNVSEWMRNLIIMELKRAEALPNVLRAPTFDLEMDDNE' A
#
# COMPACT_ATOMS: atom_id res chain seq x y z
N MET A 1 -7.17 -19.33 9.80
CA MET A 1 -6.94 -17.87 9.66
C MET A 1 -6.57 -17.60 8.20
N PRO A 2 -7.22 -16.65 7.50
CA PRO A 2 -6.87 -16.36 6.12
C PRO A 2 -5.46 -15.76 6.07
N GLN A 3 -4.55 -16.42 5.36
CA GLN A 3 -3.21 -15.89 5.14
C GLN A 3 -3.28 -14.75 4.11
N LYS A 4 -2.85 -13.55 4.50
CA LYS A 4 -2.72 -12.42 3.56
C LYS A 4 -1.56 -12.74 2.60
N THR A 5 -1.88 -13.19 1.38
CA THR A 5 -0.94 -13.60 0.31
C THR A 5 -0.36 -12.39 -0.44
N GLY A 6 0.26 -11.46 0.27
CA GLY A 6 0.90 -10.28 -0.33
C GLY A 6 2.37 -10.17 0.05
N THR A 7 3.19 -9.64 -0.86
CA THR A 7 4.57 -9.26 -0.54
C THR A 7 4.59 -8.35 0.70
N PRO A 8 5.47 -8.64 1.69
CA PRO A 8 5.60 -7.81 2.88
C PRO A 8 5.90 -6.36 2.50
N LYS A 9 5.23 -5.42 3.16
CA LYS A 9 5.44 -3.98 2.93
C LYS A 9 6.50 -3.51 3.91
N THR A 10 7.72 -3.32 3.40
CA THR A 10 8.92 -3.08 4.22
C THR A 10 9.35 -1.61 4.26
N VAL A 11 8.84 -0.77 3.35
CA VAL A 11 9.19 0.65 3.28
C VAL A 11 8.36 1.48 4.25
N LEU A 12 9.01 2.33 5.04
CA LEU A 12 8.40 3.22 6.02
C LEU A 12 8.21 4.63 5.45
N LEU A 13 7.01 5.19 5.65
CA LEU A 13 6.73 6.61 5.48
C LEU A 13 6.27 7.15 6.85
N ALA A 14 6.93 8.20 7.35
CA ALA A 14 6.65 8.78 8.65
C ALA A 14 6.40 10.29 8.54
N THR A 15 5.38 10.77 9.26
CA THR A 15 4.98 12.19 9.27
C THR A 15 4.80 12.67 10.69
N ARG A 16 5.29 13.87 11.00
CA ARG A 16 5.06 14.51 12.30
C ARG A 16 3.66 15.11 12.34
N VAL A 17 2.93 14.84 13.41
CA VAL A 17 1.58 15.37 13.65
C VAL A 17 1.47 15.83 15.10
N THR A 18 0.49 16.68 15.39
CA THR A 18 0.16 17.02 16.78
C THR A 18 -0.46 15.81 17.49
N PRO A 19 -0.37 15.73 18.84
CA PRO A 19 -0.97 14.62 19.60
C PRO A 19 -2.46 14.42 19.30
N ARG A 20 -3.20 15.52 19.15
CA ARG A 20 -4.64 15.48 18.84
C ARG A 20 -4.93 14.81 17.50
N ILE A 21 -4.13 15.09 16.48
CA ILE A 21 -4.29 14.47 15.16
C ILE A 21 -3.99 12.97 15.22
N ARG A 22 -2.93 12.57 15.94
CA ARG A 22 -2.63 11.15 16.17
C ARG A 22 -3.83 10.41 16.77
N ASP A 23 -4.44 10.97 17.81
CA ASP A 23 -5.56 10.33 18.50
C ASP A 23 -6.80 10.19 17.59
N ILE A 24 -7.07 11.20 16.76
CA ILE A 24 -8.14 11.13 15.75
C ILE A 24 -7.86 10.01 14.73
N VAL A 25 -6.63 9.91 14.23
CA VAL A 25 -6.24 8.84 13.29
C VAL A 25 -6.45 7.45 13.91
N VAL A 26 -6.08 7.26 15.18
CA VAL A 26 -6.31 6.01 15.90
C VAL A 26 -7.80 5.68 15.99
N GLN A 27 -8.64 6.66 16.32
CA GLN A 27 -10.09 6.48 16.40
C GLN A 27 -10.70 6.10 15.03
N MET A 28 -10.26 6.77 13.96
CA MET A 28 -10.75 6.49 12.60
C MET A 28 -10.36 5.08 12.13
N ALA A 29 -9.11 4.69 12.34
CA ALA A 29 -8.65 3.33 12.03
C ALA A 29 -9.46 2.27 12.79
N SER A 30 -9.68 2.48 14.10
CA SER A 30 -10.47 1.59 14.94
C SER A 30 -11.93 1.49 14.49
N ARG A 31 -12.54 2.59 14.04
CA ARG A 31 -13.93 2.61 13.54
C ARG A 31 -14.10 1.73 12.30
N GLU A 32 -13.07 1.63 11.48
CA GLU A 32 -13.05 0.80 10.26
C GLU A 32 -12.53 -0.64 10.52
N GLY A 33 -12.20 -0.98 11.76
CA GLY A 33 -11.62 -2.29 12.10
C GLY A 33 -10.21 -2.50 11.52
N LEU A 34 -9.49 -1.41 11.24
CA LEU A 34 -8.16 -1.41 10.66
C LEU A 34 -7.11 -1.00 11.70
N ASN A 35 -5.87 -1.46 11.52
CA ASN A 35 -4.76 -0.82 12.24
C ASN A 35 -4.40 0.53 11.58
N VAL A 36 -3.71 1.39 12.34
CA VAL A 36 -3.34 2.75 11.88
C VAL A 36 -2.56 2.72 10.56
N SER A 37 -1.61 1.79 10.41
CA SER A 37 -0.79 1.68 9.19
C SER A 37 -1.60 1.28 7.97
N GLU A 38 -2.61 0.41 8.14
CA GLU A 38 -3.54 0.01 7.08
C GLU A 38 -4.46 1.17 6.70
N TRP A 39 -5.03 1.85 7.68
CA TRP A 39 -5.91 2.99 7.46
C TRP A 39 -5.19 4.15 6.76
N MET A 40 -4.00 4.52 7.24
CA MET A 40 -3.16 5.56 6.63
C MET A 40 -2.77 5.19 5.19
N ARG A 41 -2.45 3.92 4.93
CA ARG A 41 -2.14 3.45 3.58
C ARG A 41 -3.33 3.61 2.64
N ASN A 42 -4.53 3.24 3.08
CA ASN A 42 -5.74 3.37 2.28
C ASN A 42 -6.00 4.84 1.94
N LEU A 43 -5.81 5.74 2.91
CA LEU A 43 -5.93 7.19 2.71
C LEU A 43 -4.92 7.70 1.67
N ILE A 44 -3.65 7.29 1.77
CA ILE A 44 -2.62 7.65 0.78
C ILE A 44 -2.98 7.12 -0.61
N ILE A 45 -3.39 5.85 -0.74
CA ILE A 45 -3.77 5.27 -2.04
C ILE A 45 -4.96 6.02 -2.65
N MET A 46 -5.97 6.34 -1.84
CA MET A 46 -7.14 7.10 -2.28
C MET A 46 -6.74 8.48 -2.82
N GLU A 47 -5.87 9.19 -2.10
CA GLU A 47 -5.41 10.51 -2.53
C GLU A 47 -4.55 10.43 -3.80
N LEU A 48 -3.65 9.44 -3.90
CA LEU A 48 -2.83 9.24 -5.11
C LEU A 48 -3.67 8.86 -6.34
N LYS A 49 -4.75 8.09 -6.15
CA LYS A 49 -5.72 7.81 -7.23
C LYS A 49 -6.43 9.09 -7.67
N ARG A 50 -6.89 9.89 -6.72
CA ARG A 50 -7.57 11.17 -6.98
C ARG A 50 -6.66 12.16 -7.70
N ALA A 51 -5.37 12.16 -7.37
CA ALA A 51 -4.36 12.99 -8.00
C ALA A 51 -3.82 12.43 -9.32
N GLU A 52 -4.34 11.29 -9.81
CA GLU A 52 -3.83 10.59 -11.00
C GLU A 52 -2.32 10.32 -10.96
N ALA A 53 -1.77 10.19 -9.74
CA ALA A 53 -0.34 10.06 -9.48
C ALA A 53 0.12 8.60 -9.35
N LEU A 54 -0.82 7.65 -9.31
CA LEU A 54 -0.47 6.23 -9.39
C LEU A 54 -0.12 5.89 -10.85
N PRO A 55 0.99 5.18 -11.10
CA PRO A 55 1.26 4.67 -12.44
C PRO A 55 0.08 3.78 -12.87
N ASN A 56 -0.41 3.96 -14.09
CA ASN A 56 -1.39 3.06 -14.70
C ASN A 56 -0.75 1.66 -14.82
N VAL A 57 -0.99 0.80 -13.84
CA VAL A 57 -0.41 -0.54 -13.79
C VAL A 57 -1.20 -1.47 -14.72
N LEU A 58 -1.11 -1.27 -16.03
CA LEU A 58 -1.08 -2.40 -16.95
C LEU A 58 0.35 -2.94 -16.89
N ARG A 59 0.64 -3.73 -15.85
CA ARG A 59 1.85 -4.57 -15.86
C ARG A 59 1.65 -5.58 -16.99
N ALA A 60 2.30 -5.35 -18.12
CA ALA A 60 2.53 -6.44 -19.07
C ALA A 60 3.26 -7.56 -18.32
N PRO A 61 2.86 -8.83 -18.48
CA PRO A 61 3.62 -9.93 -17.92
C PRO A 61 5.02 -9.90 -18.54
N THR A 62 6.04 -9.78 -17.70
CA THR A 62 7.41 -10.14 -18.07
C THR A 62 7.40 -11.65 -18.31
N PHE A 63 7.28 -12.04 -19.57
CA PHE A 63 7.70 -13.36 -20.02
C PHE A 63 9.22 -13.33 -20.00
N ASP A 64 9.82 -13.95 -18.98
CA ASP A 64 11.21 -14.38 -19.07
C ASP A 64 11.24 -15.49 -20.12
N LEU A 65 11.45 -15.09 -21.38
CA LEU A 65 11.87 -16.02 -22.41
C LEU A 65 13.32 -16.36 -22.10
N GLU A 66 13.52 -17.39 -21.30
CA GLU A 66 14.75 -18.17 -21.33
C GLU A 66 14.87 -18.71 -22.76
N MET A 67 15.64 -18.00 -23.59
CA MET A 67 16.16 -18.56 -24.83
C MET A 67 17.15 -19.63 -24.41
N ASP A 68 16.67 -20.87 -24.45
CA ASP A 68 17.49 -22.06 -24.36
C ASP A 68 18.33 -22.10 -25.65
N ASP A 69 19.49 -21.46 -25.61
CA ASP A 69 20.57 -21.65 -26.57
C ASP A 69 21.09 -23.08 -26.39
N ASN A 70 20.39 -24.05 -27.00
CA ASN A 70 20.89 -25.41 -27.18
C ASN A 70 21.00 -25.71 -28.69
N GLU A 71 22.27 -25.68 -29.14
CA GLU A 71 22.91 -26.30 -30.33
C GLU A 71 22.23 -26.22 -31.71
#